data_AF-A0A2A6RE69-F1
#
_entry.id   AF-A0A2A6RE69-F1
#
_cell.length_a   1.000
_cell.length_b   1.000
_cell.length_c   1.000
_cell.angle_alpha   90.00
_cell.angle_beta   90.00
_cell.angle_gamma   90.00
#
_symmetry.space_group_name_H-M   'P 1'
#
loop_
_entity.id
_entity.type
_entity.pdbx_description
1 polymer ?
#
loop_
_entity_poly.entity_id
_entity_poly.type
_entity_poly.pdbx_seq_one_letter_code
_entity_poly.pdbx_strand_id
1 'polypeptide(L)' 'MPDEAHMELWHELARSEERIRQAELEFTLLGWLPTAASWATLERLGLERERHAWLRQRLAEAAGRFRGNFGLP' A
#
# COMPACT_ATOMS: atom_id res chain seq x y z
N MET A 1 16.40 7.90 17.79
CA MET A 1 16.17 6.72 16.93
C MET A 1 14.90 7.00 16.14
N PRO A 2 14.92 7.00 14.80
CA PRO A 2 13.66 7.00 14.05
C PRO A 2 12.83 5.82 14.56
N ASP A 3 11.57 6.11 14.88
CA ASP A 3 10.65 5.19 15.55
C ASP A 3 10.58 3.88 14.75
N GLU A 4 10.88 2.73 15.36
CA GLU A 4 10.93 1.43 14.67
C GLU A 4 9.61 1.15 13.92
N ALA A 5 8.49 1.54 14.52
CA ALA A 5 7.17 1.49 13.91
C ALA A 5 7.06 2.31 12.61
N HIS A 6 7.77 3.44 12.51
CA HIS A 6 7.78 4.26 11.29
C HIS A 6 8.54 3.55 10.17
N MET A 7 9.65 2.88 10.48
CA MET A 7 10.40 2.07 9.49
C MET A 7 9.59 0.85 9.04
N GLU A 8 8.89 0.19 9.95
CA GLU A 8 7.97 -0.91 9.63
C GLU A 8 6.86 -0.49 8.66
N LEU A 9 6.28 0.70 8.86
CA LEU A 9 5.26 1.26 7.96
C LEU A 9 5.81 1.51 6.55
N TRP A 10 7.04 2.02 6.41
CA TRP A 10 7.68 2.20 5.11
C TRP A 10 7.97 0.88 4.42
N HIS A 11 8.46 -0.12 5.16
CA HIS A 11 8.68 -1.46 4.61
C HIS A 11 7.36 -2.10 4.17
N GLU A 12 6.30 -1.99 4.96
CA GLU A 12 4.98 -2.50 4.59
C GLU A 12 4.39 -1.76 3.39
N LEU A 13 4.62 -0.45 3.26
CA LEU A 13 4.21 0.31 2.09
C LEU A 13 4.89 -0.23 0.83
N ALA A 14 6.21 -0.41 0.85
CA ALA A 14 6.96 -0.95 -0.27
C ALA A 14 6.53 -2.38 -0.63
N ARG A 15 6.26 -3.23 0.38
CA ARG A 15 5.70 -4.58 0.16
C ARG A 15 4.32 -4.54 -0.47
N SER A 16 3.46 -3.60 -0.05
CA SER A 16 2.14 -3.43 -0.63
C SER A 16 2.21 -2.95 -2.08
N GLU A 17 3.13 -2.05 -2.43
CA GLU A 17 3.37 -1.65 -3.83
C GLU A 17 3.78 -2.83 -4.71
N GLU A 18 4.67 -3.69 -4.22
CA GLU A 18 5.09 -4.89 -4.96
C GLU A 18 3.92 -5.87 -5.16
N ARG A 19 3.11 -6.11 -4.11
CA ARG A 19 1.91 -6.96 -4.22
C ARG A 19 0.90 -6.41 -5.23
N ILE A 20 0.72 -5.09 -5.27
CA ILE A 20 -0.12 -4.42 -6.28
C ILE A 20 0.41 -4.68 -7.68
N ARG A 21 1.71 -4.44 -7.92
CA ARG A 21 2.33 -4.70 -9.24
C ARG A 21 2.19 -6.14 -9.68
N GLN A 22 2.40 -7.08 -8.77
CA GLN A 22 2.24 -8.51 -9.06
C GLN A 22 0.79 -8.84 -9.42
N ALA A 23 -0.20 -8.31 -8.70
CA ALA A 23 -1.60 -8.52 -9.01
C ALA A 23 -2.02 -7.86 -10.35
N GLU A 24 -1.49 -6.68 -10.68
CA GLU A 24 -1.71 -6.03 -11.97
C GLU A 24 -1.09 -6.83 -13.13
N LEU A 25 0.10 -7.40 -12.93
CA LEU A 25 0.74 -8.28 -13.90
C LEU A 25 -0.06 -9.58 -14.09
N GLU A 26 -0.43 -10.25 -13.00
CA GLU A 26 -1.27 -11.45 -13.06
C GLU A 26 -2.60 -11.17 -13.76
N PHE A 27 -3.26 -10.05 -13.46
CA PHE A 27 -4.49 -9.66 -14.12
C PHE A 27 -4.26 -9.41 -15.62
N THR A 28 -3.14 -8.80 -16.01
CA THR A 28 -2.78 -8.62 -17.42
C THR A 28 -2.61 -9.96 -18.13
N LEU A 29 -1.99 -10.94 -17.49
CA LEU A 29 -1.79 -12.29 -18.03
C LEU A 29 -3.10 -13.09 -18.12
N LEU A 30 -4.02 -12.87 -17.17
CA LEU A 30 -5.32 -13.55 -17.08
C LEU A 30 -6.46 -12.81 -17.79
N GLY A 31 -6.26 -11.55 -18.19
CA GLY A 31 -7.31 -10.59 -18.54
C GLY A 31 -8.13 -10.90 -19.79
N TRP A 32 -7.74 -11.94 -20.53
CA TRP A 32 -8.50 -12.47 -21.67
C TRP A 32 -9.51 -13.56 -21.27
N LEU A 33 -9.53 -13.99 -20.00
CA LEU A 33 -10.40 -15.04 -19.49
C LEU A 33 -11.24 -14.56 -18.30
N PRO A 34 -12.57 -14.48 -18.39
CA PRO A 34 -13.47 -14.20 -17.26
C PRO A 34 -13.57 -15.44 -16.36
N THR A 35 -12.46 -15.78 -15.72
CA THR A 35 -12.33 -16.95 -14.85
C THR A 35 -12.46 -16.54 -13.38
N ALA A 36 -12.79 -17.49 -12.51
CA ALA A 36 -12.73 -17.28 -11.06
C ALA A 36 -11.35 -16.76 -10.61
N ALA A 37 -10.27 -17.15 -11.30
CA ALA A 37 -8.92 -16.64 -11.06
C ALA A 37 -8.81 -15.13 -11.33
N SER A 38 -9.34 -14.64 -12.47
CA SER A 38 -9.34 -13.21 -12.78
C SER A 38 -10.11 -12.37 -11.75
N TRP A 39 -11.22 -12.92 -11.23
CA TRP A 39 -12.01 -12.27 -10.19
C TRP A 39 -11.27 -12.22 -8.85
N ALA A 40 -10.66 -13.34 -8.44
CA ALA A 40 -9.84 -13.39 -7.23
C ALA A 40 -8.64 -12.43 -7.29
N THR A 41 -8.00 -12.28 -8.47
CA THR A 41 -6.92 -11.30 -8.65
C THR A 41 -7.42 -9.86 -8.50
N LEU A 42 -8.60 -9.53 -9.03
CA LEU A 42 -9.22 -8.20 -8.86
C LEU A 42 -9.59 -7.90 -7.41
N GLU A 43 -10.17 -8.86 -6.70
CA GLU A 43 -10.48 -8.72 -5.27
C GLU A 43 -9.21 -8.48 -4.45
N ARG A 44 -8.17 -9.28 -4.69
CA ARG A 44 -6.85 -9.10 -4.03
C ARG A 44 -6.24 -7.73 -4.35
N LEU A 45 -6.34 -7.27 -5.60
CA LEU A 45 -5.86 -5.96 -6.02
C LEU A 45 -6.60 -4.82 -5.30
N GLY A 46 -7.93 -4.94 -5.16
CA GLY A 46 -8.75 -3.98 -4.41
C GLY A 46 -8.30 -3.86 -2.96
N LEU A 47 -8.18 -4.99 -2.27
CA LEU A 47 -7.73 -5.05 -0.87
C LEU A 47 -6.32 -4.46 -0.67
N GLU A 48 -5.38 -4.78 -1.57
CA GLU A 48 -4.02 -4.23 -1.47
C GLU A 48 -3.99 -2.72 -1.75
N ARG A 49 -4.82 -2.21 -2.67
CA ARG A 49 -4.93 -0.76 -2.92
C ARG A 49 -5.51 -0.01 -1.73
N GLU A 50 -6.54 -0.56 -1.07
CA GLU A 50 -7.08 0.00 0.17
C GLU A 50 -6.04 0.02 1.29
N ARG A 51 -5.33 -1.10 1.48
CA ARG A 51 -4.21 -1.19 2.44
C ARG A 51 -3.13 -0.16 2.13
N HIS A 52 -2.72 -0.04 0.86
CA HIS A 52 -1.71 0.91 0.43
C HIS A 52 -2.13 2.35 0.70
N ALA A 53 -3.38 2.72 0.39
CA ALA A 53 -3.92 4.04 0.70
C ALA A 53 -3.92 4.32 2.22
N TRP A 54 -4.32 3.34 3.03
CA TRP A 54 -4.28 3.44 4.49
C TRP A 54 -2.85 3.63 5.02
N LEU A 55 -1.86 2.89 4.51
CA LEU A 55 -0.45 3.03 4.89
C LEU A 55 0.09 4.43 4.57
N ARG A 56 -0.22 4.95 3.37
CA ARG A 56 0.15 6.33 2.99
C ARG A 56 -0.46 7.36 3.93
N GLN A 57 -1.72 7.18 4.31
CA GLN A 57 -2.39 8.08 5.25
C GLN A 57 -1.69 8.07 6.63
N ARG A 58 -1.36 6.88 7.16
CA ARG A 58 -0.64 6.75 8.44
C ARG A 58 0.74 7.42 8.41
N LEU A 59 1.48 7.25 7.31
CA LEU A 59 2.77 7.90 7.13
C LEU A 59 2.65 9.44 7.02
N ALA A 60 1.62 9.94 6.32
CA ALA A 60 1.34 11.36 6.24
C ALA A 60 0.94 11.96 7.60
N GLU A 61 0.11 11.26 8.38
CA GLU A 61 -0.24 11.65 9.75
C GLU A 61 1.00 11.68 10.66
N ALA A 62 1.88 10.68 10.56
CA ALA A 62 3.14 10.65 11.30
C ALA A 62 4.07 11.82 10.95
N ALA A 63 4.19 12.15 9.65
CA ALA A 63 4.96 13.29 9.18
C ALA A 63 4.37 14.64 9.62
N GLY A 64 3.04 14.78 9.57
CA GLY A 64 2.33 15.97 10.03
C GLY A 64 2.46 16.19 11.54
N ARG A 65 2.38 15.12 12.35
CA ARG A 65 2.68 15.17 13.79
C ARG A 65 4.10 15.62 14.05
N PHE A 66 5.08 15.11 13.27
CA PHE A 66 6.45 15.56 13.37
C PHE A 66 6.54 17.08 13.11
N ARG A 67 5.97 17.58 12.01
CA ARG A 67 5.97 19.02 11.71
C ARG A 67 5.32 19.88 12.82
N GLY A 68 4.18 19.43 13.37
CA GLY A 68 3.50 20.13 14.46
C GLY A 68 4.28 20.16 15.78
N ASN A 69 5.06 19.12 16.06
CA ASN A 69 5.87 19.03 17.29
C ASN A 69 7.15 19.89 17.24
N PHE A 70 7.62 20.25 16.04
CA PHE A 70 8.79 21.12 15.84
C PHE A 70 8.45 22.61 15.71
N GLY A 71 7.18 23.01 15.82
CA GLY A 71 6.79 24.42 15.95
C GLY A 71 7.35 25.35 14.86
N LEU A 72 7.44 24.87 13.61
CA LEU A 72 7.73 25.75 12.48
C LEU A 72 6.41 26.34 11.97
N PRO A 73 6.33 27.67 11.75
CA PRO A 73 5.11 28.35 11.33
C PRO A 73 4.55 27.82 10.00
#